data_AF-A0A2Z6ETL6-F1
#
_entry.id   AF-A0A2Z6ETL6-F1
#
_cell.length_a   1.000
_cell.length_b   1.000
_cell.length_c   1.000
_cell.angle_alpha   90.00
_cell.angle_beta   90.00
_cell.angle_gamma   90.00
#
_symmetry.space_group_name_H-M   'P 1'
#
loop_
_entity.id
_entity.type
_entity.pdbx_description
1 polymer ?
#
loop_
_entity_poly.entity_id
_entity_poly.type
_entity_poly.pdbx_seq_one_letter_code
_entity_poly.pdbx_strand_id
1 'polypeptide(L)' 'MRLTTLEDVLHDDASGLFRDQALAKLRTAEQHLRAQLRMPQIPAEHAALQRCVTACASAAQVIDTLWRRYHGFA' A
#
# COMPACT_ATOMS: atom_id res chain seq x y z
N MET A 1 22.37 -3.59 -0.75
CA MET A 1 22.07 -3.93 0.66
C MET A 1 20.57 -3.75 0.86
N ARG A 2 19.87 -4.79 1.33
CA ARG A 2 18.44 -4.76 1.69
C ARG A 2 18.36 -4.85 3.21
N LEU A 3 17.47 -4.07 3.82
CA LEU A 3 17.36 -4.01 5.29
C LEU A 3 16.18 -4.81 5.83
N THR A 4 15.19 -5.11 4.99
CA THR A 4 13.93 -5.71 5.43
C THR A 4 13.51 -6.89 4.59
N THR A 5 12.79 -7.84 5.19
CA THR A 5 12.19 -9.00 4.51
C THR A 5 11.26 -8.60 3.36
N LEU A 6 10.60 -7.45 3.47
CA LEU A 6 9.75 -6.93 2.39
C LEU A 6 10.56 -6.60 1.13
N GLU A 7 11.74 -5.99 1.29
CA GLU A 7 12.63 -5.68 0.17
C GLU A 7 13.19 -6.92 -0.49
N ASP A 8 13.50 -7.97 0.29
CA ASP A 8 13.95 -9.26 -0.24
C ASP A 8 12.86 -9.90 -1.11
N VAL A 9 11.63 -9.98 -0.59
CA VAL A 9 10.50 -10.53 -1.34
C VAL A 9 10.22 -9.73 -2.62
N LEU A 10 10.28 -8.40 -2.56
CA LEU A 10 10.07 -7.55 -3.75
C LEU A 10 11.19 -7.66 -4.78
N HIS A 11 12.42 -7.92 -4.35
CA HIS A 11 13.51 -8.18 -5.27
C HIS A 11 13.37 -9.52 -5.97
N ASP A 12 12.96 -10.57 -5.25
CA ASP A 12 12.80 -11.90 -5.83
C ASP A 12 11.54 -12.01 -6.71
N ASP A 13 10.60 -11.07 -6.58
CA ASP A 13 9.37 -10.99 -7.37
C ASP A 13 9.58 -10.47 -8.80
N ALA A 14 10.33 -11.20 -9.63
CA ALA A 14 10.58 -10.81 -11.03
C ALA A 14 9.30 -10.68 -11.88
N SER A 15 8.23 -11.39 -11.50
CA SER A 15 6.94 -11.39 -12.22
C SER A 15 5.97 -10.29 -11.78
N GLY A 16 6.26 -9.59 -10.67
CA GLY A 16 5.37 -8.59 -10.09
C GLY A 16 4.12 -9.17 -9.40
N LEU A 17 4.03 -10.49 -9.20
CA LEU A 17 2.86 -11.13 -8.61
C LEU A 17 2.65 -10.71 -7.16
N PHE A 18 3.74 -10.66 -6.37
CA PHE A 18 3.65 -10.23 -4.98
C PHE A 18 3.32 -8.74 -4.90
N ARG A 19 3.99 -7.91 -5.74
CA ARG A 19 3.66 -6.49 -5.88
C ARG A 19 2.16 -6.31 -6.14
N ASP A 20 1.62 -6.95 -7.17
CA ASP A 20 0.24 -6.73 -7.58
C ASP A 20 -0.76 -7.22 -6.53
N GLN A 21 -0.48 -8.34 -5.86
CA GLN A 21 -1.29 -8.81 -4.73
C GLN A 21 -1.27 -7.84 -3.55
N ALA A 22 -0.09 -7.31 -3.19
CA ALA A 22 0.04 -6.36 -2.09
C ALA A 22 -0.67 -5.04 -2.42
N LEU A 23 -0.51 -4.53 -3.65
CA LEU A 23 -1.21 -3.34 -4.13
C LEU A 23 -2.73 -3.54 -4.15
N ALA A 24 -3.22 -4.71 -4.59
CA ALA A 24 -4.64 -5.03 -4.55
C ALA A 24 -5.20 -5.02 -3.13
N LYS A 25 -4.50 -5.65 -2.17
CA LYS A 25 -4.90 -5.65 -0.75
C LYS A 25 -4.97 -4.23 -0.18
N LEU A 26 -3.97 -3.40 -0.45
CA LEU A 26 -3.94 -2.00 0.01
C LEU A 26 -5.07 -1.17 -0.61
N ARG A 27 -5.36 -1.35 -1.91
CA ARG A 27 -6.48 -0.68 -2.58
C ARG A 27 -7.83 -1.10 -2.01
N THR A 28 -8.04 -2.39 -1.77
CA THR A 28 -9.29 -2.88 -1.14
C THR A 28 -9.47 -2.30 0.27
N ALA A 29 -8.40 -2.28 1.08
CA ALA A 29 -8.44 -1.66 2.40
C ALA A 29 -8.74 -0.15 2.32
N GLU A 30 -8.09 0.57 1.41
CA GLU A 30 -8.34 1.98 1.16
C GLU A 30 -9.81 2.24 0.77
N GLN A 31 -10.37 1.43 -0.13
CA GLN A 31 -11.77 1.53 -0.55
C GLN A 31 -12.73 1.29 0.63
N HIS A 32 -12.45 0.31 1.47
CA HIS A 32 -13.25 0.04 2.68
C HIS A 32 -13.21 1.23 3.65
N LEU A 33 -12.03 1.80 3.89
CA LEU A 33 -11.87 2.98 4.77
C LEU A 33 -12.55 4.21 4.19
N ARG A 34 -12.44 4.44 2.87
CA ARG A 34 -13.15 5.53 2.17
C ARG A 34 -14.66 5.37 2.22
N ALA A 35 -15.18 4.14 2.17
CA ALA A 35 -16.61 3.88 2.34
C ALA A 35 -17.07 4.26 3.76
N GLN A 36 -16.27 3.92 4.79
CA GLN A 36 -16.55 4.31 6.18
C GLN A 36 -16.54 5.82 6.36
N LEU A 37 -15.61 6.55 5.72
CA LEU A 37 -15.56 8.02 5.77
C LEU A 37 -16.83 8.73 5.25
N ARG A 38 -17.68 8.03 4.47
CA ARG A 38 -18.96 8.57 4.01
C ARG A 38 -20.07 8.47 5.06
N MET A 39 -19.85 7.68 6.12
CA MET A 39 -20.78 7.57 7.24
C MET A 39 -20.48 8.69 8.25
N PRO A 40 -21.50 9.20 8.97
CA PRO A 40 -21.28 10.18 10.03
C PRO A 40 -20.49 9.55 11.17
N GLN A 41 -19.37 10.18 11.53
CA GLN A 41 -18.48 9.73 12.61
C GLN A 41 -18.07 10.91 13.49
N ILE A 42 -17.58 10.63 14.68
CA ILE A 42 -17.01 11.71 15.50
C ILE A 42 -15.70 12.23 14.87
N PRO A 43 -15.35 13.52 15.06
CA PRO A 43 -14.19 14.11 14.38
C PRO A 43 -12.87 13.35 14.58
N ALA A 44 -12.66 12.78 15.77
CA ALA A 44 -11.46 12.00 16.08
C ALA A 44 -11.35 10.71 15.25
N GLU A 45 -12.46 9.99 15.07
CA GLU A 45 -12.53 8.78 14.26
C GLU A 45 -12.36 9.11 12.78
N HIS A 46 -13.00 10.18 12.31
CA HIS A 46 -12.83 10.65 10.94
C HIS A 46 -11.35 10.98 10.62
N ALA A 47 -10.67 11.70 11.52
CA ALA A 47 -9.25 12.01 11.38
C ALA A 47 -8.35 10.75 11.46
N ALA A 48 -8.72 9.76 12.27
CA ALA A 48 -8.02 8.47 12.31
C ALA A 48 -8.18 7.71 10.98
N LEU A 49 -9.39 7.62 10.45
CA LEU A 49 -9.67 6.96 9.17
C LEU A 49 -8.99 7.65 7.99
N GLN A 50 -8.95 8.99 7.96
CA GLN A 50 -8.20 9.72 6.95
C GLN A 50 -6.70 9.40 7.01
N ARG A 51 -6.11 9.28 8.21
CA ARG A 51 -4.71 8.85 8.36
C ARG A 51 -4.52 7.43 7.82
N CYS A 52 -5.45 6.51 8.07
CA CYS A 52 -5.38 5.15 7.53
C CYS A 52 -5.47 5.13 6.00
N VAL A 53 -6.37 5.91 5.40
CA VAL A 53 -6.47 6.03 3.93
C VAL A 53 -5.14 6.52 3.34
N THR A 54 -4.57 7.58 3.91
CA THR A 54 -3.26 8.11 3.49
C THR A 54 -2.15 7.07 3.68
N ALA A 55 -2.16 6.31 4.78
CA ALA A 55 -1.18 5.27 5.02
C ALA A 55 -1.25 4.14 3.98
N CYS A 56 -2.46 3.71 3.59
CA CYS A 56 -2.64 2.71 2.53
C CYS A 56 -2.06 3.19 1.19
N ALA A 57 -2.34 4.44 0.81
CA ALA A 57 -1.81 5.03 -0.42
C ALA A 57 -0.28 5.16 -0.39
N SER A 58 0.28 5.65 0.73
CA SER A 58 1.73 5.76 0.91
C SER A 58 2.42 4.39 0.87
N ALA A 59 1.85 3.38 1.52
CA ALA A 59 2.39 2.02 1.48
C ALA A 59 2.40 1.45 0.06
N ALA A 60 1.33 1.69 -0.71
CA ALA A 60 1.24 1.26 -2.11
C ALA A 60 2.35 1.91 -2.96
N GLN A 61 2.59 3.20 -2.76
CA GLN A 61 3.67 3.93 -3.45
C GLN A 61 5.06 3.37 -3.09
N VAL A 62 5.31 3.04 -1.82
CA VAL A 62 6.59 2.45 -1.39
C VAL A 62 6.83 1.10 -2.06
N ILE A 63 5.84 0.20 -2.04
CA ILE A 63 5.92 -1.11 -2.69
C ILE A 63 6.19 -0.98 -4.19
N ASP A 64 5.44 -0.12 -4.88
CA ASP A 64 5.62 0.10 -6.31
C ASP A 64 7.01 0.69 -6.63
N THR A 65 7.46 1.64 -5.83
CA THR A 65 8.78 2.29 -6.02
C THR A 65 9.92 1.29 -5.80
N LEU A 66 9.85 0.47 -4.74
CA LEU A 66 10.87 -0.53 -4.44
C LEU A 66 10.95 -1.59 -5.53
N TRP A 67 9.80 -2.11 -5.98
CA TRP A 67 9.77 -3.10 -7.05
C TRP A 67 10.36 -2.56 -8.35
N ARG A 68 9.96 -1.36 -8.79
CA ARG A 68 10.53 -0.71 -9.99
C ARG A 68 12.03 -0.46 -9.86
N ARG A 69 12.50 -0.14 -8.65
CA ARG A 69 13.94 0.05 -8.38
C ARG A 69 14.74 -1.23 -8.59
N TYR A 70 14.16 -2.40 -8.29
CA TYR A 70 14.84 -3.69 -8.43
C TYR A 70 14.76 -4.27 -9.83
N HIS A 71 13.65 -4.05 -10.55
CA HIS A 71 13.37 -4.69 -11.84
C HIS A 71 13.50 -3.73 -13.04
N GLY A 72 13.74 -2.45 -12.81
CA GLY A 72 13.90 -1.44 -13.85
C GLY A 72 12.59 -1.02 -14.51
N PHE A 73 12.65 0.04 -15.32
CA PHE A 73 11.58 0.38 -16.25
C PHE A 73 11.64 -0.60 -17.42
N ALA A 74 11.04 -1.78 -17.27
CA ALA A 74 10.77 -2.66 -18.40
C ALA A 74 9.65 -2.08 -19.27
#